data_AF-A0A7L0UW37-F1
#
_entry.id   AF-A0A7L0UW37-F1
#
_cell.length_a   1.000
_cell.length_b   1.000
_cell.length_c   1.000
_cell.angle_alpha   90.00
_cell.angle_beta   90.00
_cell.angle_gamma   90.00
#
_symmetry.space_group_name_H-M   'P 1'
#
loop_
_entity.id
_entity.type
_entity.pdbx_description
1 polymer ?
#
loop_
_entity_poly.entity_id
_entity_poly.type
_entity_poly.pdbx_seq_one_letter_code
_entity_poly.pdbx_strand_id
1 'polypeptide(L)'
;ENADPQKTAFLLRKAWTLYSVTPLYGFRRARLRDYARLLSAFIAAEKQKGLAVEVGVELDIKVALSSLAELRGSELDQAALLVQLSSRSRASSRNSEDKLVWSGWFCSVFGDDLSENVPEHFTCLPLFLTHGAESYTSLVGSWFQKTFDCCFRRLAISPLNLSWMVAMWAGCKLDRAASAVELVFSVPRLAQPLDISYAIHPEDAKALWDTVQKTPGEITQEEVDVFMDCLYAHFHRHFKIHLSAAKLVKVSTAVASAHCDGIVKILHSQYLPGVLMLLTELAISQIQ
;
A
#
# COMPACT_ATOMS: atom_id res chain seq x y z
N GLU A 1 -20.82 -12.33 6.01
CA GLU A 1 -20.04 -13.49 5.51
C GLU A 1 -18.61 -13.33 5.98
N ASN A 2 -18.04 -14.37 6.60
CA ASN A 2 -16.67 -14.32 7.13
C ASN A 2 -15.67 -14.20 5.99
N ALA A 3 -14.77 -13.22 6.09
CA ALA A 3 -13.69 -13.01 5.13
C ALA A 3 -12.91 -14.30 4.89
N ASP A 4 -12.64 -14.64 3.62
CA ASP A 4 -11.72 -15.75 3.29
C ASP A 4 -10.31 -15.37 3.77
N PRO A 5 -9.82 -15.96 4.88
CA PRO A 5 -8.57 -15.54 5.50
C PRO A 5 -7.37 -15.80 4.59
N GLN A 6 -7.50 -16.74 3.65
CA GLN A 6 -6.44 -17.08 2.72
C GLN A 6 -6.19 -15.97 1.70
N LYS A 7 -7.22 -15.23 1.28
CA LYS A 7 -7.10 -14.15 0.29
C LYS A 7 -6.48 -12.89 0.89
N THR A 8 -6.87 -12.51 2.10
CA THR A 8 -6.31 -11.35 2.80
C THR A 8 -4.88 -11.61 3.31
N ALA A 9 -4.53 -12.88 3.60
CA ALA A 9 -3.15 -13.27 3.91
C ALA A 9 -2.15 -12.92 2.79
N PHE A 10 -2.59 -12.83 1.52
CA PHE A 10 -1.70 -12.45 0.41
C PHE A 10 -1.19 -11.01 0.50
N LEU A 11 -1.87 -10.12 1.23
CA LEU A 11 -1.42 -8.74 1.46
C LEU A 11 -0.32 -8.66 2.52
N LEU A 12 -0.23 -9.66 3.40
CA LEU A 12 0.69 -9.63 4.52
C LEU A 12 2.11 -9.93 4.10
N ARG A 13 3.07 -9.31 4.79
CA ARG A 13 4.52 -9.53 4.70
C ARG A 13 5.13 -9.30 3.32
N LYS A 14 4.43 -8.64 2.41
CA LYS A 14 4.93 -8.19 1.10
C LYS A 14 5.17 -6.70 1.10
N ALA A 15 6.13 -6.26 0.30
CA ALA A 15 6.32 -4.86 -0.03
C ALA A 15 5.37 -4.47 -1.16
N TRP A 16 4.52 -3.50 -0.88
CA TRP A 16 3.54 -2.95 -1.80
C TRP A 16 3.93 -1.53 -2.18
N THR A 17 4.01 -1.25 -3.47
CA THR A 17 4.15 0.12 -3.99
C THR A 17 2.76 0.70 -4.16
N LEU A 18 2.55 1.90 -3.61
CA LEU A 18 1.26 2.58 -3.55
C LEU A 18 1.08 3.59 -4.68
N TYR A 19 -0.15 3.66 -5.17
CA TYR A 19 -0.61 4.63 -6.15
C TYR A 19 -2.00 5.15 -5.77
N SER A 20 -2.24 6.42 -6.05
CA SER A 20 -3.57 7.01 -6.12
C SER A 20 -4.15 6.84 -7.53
N VAL A 21 -5.44 6.57 -7.62
CA VAL A 21 -6.14 6.27 -8.88
C VAL A 21 -7.42 7.07 -8.97
N THR A 22 -7.61 7.84 -10.04
CA THR A 22 -8.88 8.55 -10.26
C THR A 22 -10.02 7.55 -10.55
N PRO A 23 -11.29 7.92 -10.31
CA PRO A 23 -12.42 7.03 -10.59
C PRO A 23 -12.37 6.45 -12.01
N LEU A 24 -12.72 5.17 -12.14
CA LEU A 24 -12.65 4.42 -13.39
C LEU A 24 -13.94 4.59 -14.19
N TYR A 25 -13.88 5.24 -15.35
CA TYR A 25 -15.02 5.43 -16.23
C TYR A 25 -15.47 4.11 -16.87
N GLY A 26 -16.75 3.78 -16.75
CA GLY A 26 -17.36 2.63 -17.40
C GLY A 26 -16.86 1.26 -16.90
N PHE A 27 -16.10 1.21 -15.81
CA PHE A 27 -15.69 -0.04 -15.21
C PHE A 27 -16.91 -0.81 -14.70
N ARG A 28 -16.96 -2.13 -14.94
CA ARG A 28 -18.09 -2.99 -14.59
C ARG A 28 -17.60 -4.34 -14.08
N ARG A 29 -17.92 -4.67 -12.82
CA ARG A 29 -17.53 -5.96 -12.20
C ARG A 29 -18.09 -7.19 -12.92
N ALA A 30 -19.21 -7.08 -13.62
CA ALA A 30 -19.74 -8.19 -14.40
C ALA A 30 -18.79 -8.65 -15.54
N ARG A 31 -17.84 -7.79 -15.95
CA ARG A 31 -16.95 -8.01 -17.10
C ARG A 31 -15.53 -8.43 -16.72
N LEU A 32 -15.25 -8.81 -15.46
CA LEU A 32 -13.88 -9.13 -15.02
C LEU A 32 -13.21 -10.22 -15.87
N ARG A 33 -13.96 -11.24 -16.33
CA ARG A 33 -13.43 -12.29 -17.21
C ARG A 33 -13.02 -11.75 -18.58
N ASP A 34 -13.77 -10.80 -19.12
CA ASP A 34 -13.45 -10.14 -20.40
C ASP A 34 -12.22 -9.25 -20.23
N TYR A 35 -12.18 -8.47 -19.15
CA TYR A 35 -11.05 -7.61 -18.80
C TYR A 35 -9.76 -8.42 -18.62
N ALA A 36 -9.82 -9.59 -17.98
CA ALA A 36 -8.67 -10.48 -17.86
C ALA A 36 -8.15 -10.94 -19.23
N ARG A 37 -9.05 -11.35 -20.15
CA ARG A 37 -8.67 -11.74 -21.52
C ARG A 37 -8.06 -10.56 -22.30
N LEU A 38 -8.67 -9.39 -22.22
CA LEU A 38 -8.21 -8.18 -22.92
C LEU A 38 -6.84 -7.72 -22.39
N LEU A 39 -6.65 -7.69 -21.07
CA LEU A 39 -5.37 -7.34 -20.45
C LEU A 39 -4.27 -8.35 -20.80
N SER A 40 -4.58 -9.65 -20.83
CA SER A 40 -3.62 -10.69 -21.24
C SER A 40 -3.18 -10.49 -22.69
N ALA A 41 -4.13 -10.25 -23.61
CA ALA A 41 -3.84 -9.96 -25.01
C ALA A 41 -3.03 -8.65 -25.18
N PHE A 42 -3.37 -7.61 -24.41
CA PHE A 42 -2.63 -6.35 -24.41
C PHE A 42 -1.17 -6.54 -23.98
N ILE A 43 -0.93 -7.26 -22.88
CA ILE A 43 0.43 -7.54 -22.39
C ILE A 43 1.24 -8.35 -23.42
N ALA A 44 0.61 -9.35 -24.06
CA ALA A 44 1.27 -10.12 -25.11
C ALA A 44 1.66 -9.23 -26.30
N ALA A 45 0.76 -8.35 -26.75
CA ALA A 45 1.01 -7.42 -27.85
C ALA A 45 2.11 -6.39 -27.53
N GLU A 46 2.11 -5.80 -26.33
CA GLU A 46 3.13 -4.83 -25.93
C GLU A 46 4.52 -5.46 -25.79
N LYS A 47 4.59 -6.71 -25.31
CA LYS A 47 5.85 -7.48 -25.29
C LYS A 47 6.39 -7.75 -26.70
N GLN A 48 5.52 -8.00 -27.68
CA GLN A 48 5.93 -8.21 -29.07
C GLN A 48 6.44 -6.93 -29.74
N LYS A 49 5.86 -5.76 -29.42
CA LYS A 49 6.33 -4.45 -29.93
C LYS A 49 7.70 -4.04 -29.41
N GLY A 50 8.09 -4.51 -28.21
CA GLY A 50 9.37 -4.19 -27.57
C GLY A 50 10.54 -5.10 -27.96
N LEU A 51 10.34 -6.11 -28.81
CA LEU A 51 11.37 -7.09 -29.17
C LEU A 51 12.19 -6.63 -30.39
N ALA A 52 13.25 -5.87 -30.13
CA ALA A 52 14.50 -5.99 -30.89
C ALA A 52 15.43 -6.92 -30.10
N VAL A 53 15.48 -8.20 -30.52
CA VAL A 53 16.52 -9.20 -30.18
C VAL A 53 16.80 -9.42 -28.68
N GLU A 54 16.02 -10.27 -28.01
CA GLU A 54 16.59 -11.24 -27.04
C GLU A 54 15.84 -12.57 -27.15
N VAL A 55 16.55 -13.58 -27.66
CA VAL A 55 16.06 -14.96 -27.74
C VAL A 55 16.13 -15.55 -26.32
N GLY A 56 15.02 -15.54 -25.60
CA GLY A 56 14.95 -16.10 -24.25
C GLY A 56 13.54 -16.18 -23.68
N VAL A 57 12.93 -17.37 -23.79
CA VAL A 57 11.69 -17.83 -23.14
C VAL A 57 10.49 -16.86 -23.25
N GLU A 58 9.65 -17.04 -24.28
CA GLU A 58 8.28 -16.52 -24.27
C GLU A 58 7.52 -17.08 -23.07
N LEU A 59 7.44 -16.29 -22.00
CA LEU A 59 6.57 -16.57 -20.87
C LEU A 59 5.14 -16.20 -21.26
N ASP A 60 4.29 -17.22 -21.39
CA ASP A 60 2.85 -17.02 -21.55
C ASP A 60 2.31 -16.42 -20.24
N ILE A 61 1.74 -15.21 -20.33
CA ILE A 61 1.24 -14.46 -19.18
C ILE A 61 -0.27 -14.61 -19.10
N LYS A 62 -0.71 -15.35 -18.09
CA LYS A 62 -2.10 -15.49 -17.73
C LYS A 62 -2.50 -14.40 -16.74
N VAL A 63 -3.61 -13.75 -17.03
CA VAL A 63 -4.20 -12.71 -16.18
C VAL A 63 -5.44 -13.27 -15.48
N ALA A 64 -5.59 -12.98 -14.20
CA ALA A 64 -6.82 -13.20 -13.45
C ALA A 64 -7.27 -11.89 -12.78
N LEU A 65 -8.56 -11.57 -12.91
CA LEU A 65 -9.20 -10.47 -12.20
C LEU A 65 -10.31 -11.04 -11.32
N SER A 66 -10.32 -10.67 -10.04
CA SER A 66 -11.33 -11.13 -9.08
C SER A 66 -11.77 -10.00 -8.14
N SER A 67 -13.07 -9.96 -7.84
CA SER A 67 -13.61 -9.06 -6.82
C SER A 67 -13.41 -9.65 -5.43
N LEU A 68 -13.10 -8.80 -4.45
CA LEU A 68 -12.93 -9.14 -3.05
C LEU A 68 -13.82 -8.24 -2.20
N ALA A 69 -14.98 -8.78 -1.81
CA ALA A 69 -15.95 -8.06 -0.99
C ALA A 69 -15.48 -7.93 0.47
N GLU A 70 -14.51 -8.76 0.89
CA GLU A 70 -14.00 -8.88 2.24
C GLU A 70 -13.15 -7.67 2.69
N LEU A 71 -12.76 -6.81 1.75
CA LEU A 71 -11.96 -5.60 2.00
C LEU A 71 -12.78 -4.31 1.95
N ARG A 72 -14.10 -4.39 2.12
CA ARG A 72 -14.94 -3.20 2.32
C ARG A 72 -14.81 -2.70 3.75
N GLY A 73 -14.69 -1.39 3.93
CA GLY A 73 -14.78 -0.74 5.24
C GLY A 73 -16.23 -0.47 5.63
N SER A 74 -17.04 0.01 4.68
CA SER A 74 -18.47 0.33 4.83
C SER A 74 -19.36 -0.46 3.85
N GLU A 75 -20.69 -0.35 3.99
CA GLU A 75 -21.63 -0.92 3.00
C GLU A 75 -21.62 -0.14 1.67
N LEU A 76 -21.22 1.14 1.71
CA LEU A 76 -21.11 2.03 0.55
C LEU A 76 -19.81 1.75 -0.25
N ASP A 77 -18.80 1.19 0.42
CA ASP A 77 -17.54 0.88 -0.20
C ASP A 77 -17.66 -0.10 -1.37
N GLN A 78 -16.97 0.27 -2.44
CA GLN A 78 -16.79 -0.56 -3.60
C GLN A 78 -15.93 -1.78 -3.22
N ALA A 79 -16.41 -3.00 -3.53
CA ALA A 79 -15.62 -4.22 -3.38
C ALA A 79 -14.27 -4.07 -4.11
N ALA A 80 -13.20 -4.47 -3.42
CA ALA A 80 -11.84 -4.40 -3.91
C ALA A 80 -11.67 -5.27 -5.17
N LEU A 81 -10.70 -4.91 -6.01
CA LEU A 81 -10.35 -5.64 -7.21
C LEU A 81 -8.92 -6.14 -7.10
N LEU A 82 -8.75 -7.46 -7.22
CA LEU A 82 -7.46 -8.11 -7.32
C LEU A 82 -7.14 -8.43 -8.78
N VAL A 83 -5.94 -8.04 -9.21
CA VAL A 83 -5.35 -8.35 -10.51
C VAL A 83 -4.12 -9.22 -10.27
N GLN A 84 -4.05 -10.39 -10.90
CA GLN A 84 -2.93 -11.31 -10.78
C GLN A 84 -2.37 -11.66 -12.14
N LEU A 85 -1.04 -11.60 -12.25
CA LEU A 85 -0.28 -12.04 -13.41
C LEU A 85 0.49 -13.30 -13.02
N SER A 86 0.19 -14.39 -13.70
CA SER A 86 0.91 -15.64 -13.53
C SER A 86 1.62 -16.01 -14.82
N SER A 87 2.83 -16.52 -14.68
CA SER A 87 3.65 -16.97 -15.79
C SER A 87 3.67 -18.48 -15.86
N ARG A 88 3.52 -19.00 -17.08
CA ARG A 88 3.76 -20.41 -17.38
C ARG A 88 5.06 -20.54 -18.17
N SER A 89 6.01 -21.31 -17.65
CA SER A 89 7.19 -21.69 -18.41
C SER A 89 6.82 -22.76 -19.43
N ARG A 90 7.16 -22.56 -20.70
CA ARG A 90 7.01 -23.59 -21.75
C ARG A 90 8.02 -24.73 -21.61
N ALA A 91 9.08 -24.54 -20.81
CA ALA A 91 10.14 -25.54 -20.60
C ALA A 91 9.79 -26.56 -19.50
N SER A 92 8.75 -26.32 -18.70
CA SER A 92 8.29 -27.24 -17.67
C SER A 92 7.13 -28.09 -18.18
N SER A 93 7.12 -29.37 -17.80
CA SER A 93 6.12 -30.36 -18.21
C SER A 93 4.68 -29.89 -17.89
N ARG A 94 3.68 -30.52 -18.53
CA ARG A 94 2.22 -30.26 -18.43
C ARG A 94 1.64 -30.09 -17.01
N ASN A 95 2.42 -30.30 -15.95
CA ASN A 95 2.03 -30.17 -14.53
C ASN A 95 2.68 -28.98 -13.79
N SER A 96 3.38 -28.05 -14.47
CA SER A 96 3.93 -26.88 -13.77
C SER A 96 2.82 -25.91 -13.38
N GLU A 97 2.67 -25.68 -12.07
CA GLU A 97 1.77 -24.66 -11.53
C GLU A 97 2.10 -23.27 -12.10
N ASP A 98 1.05 -22.49 -12.40
CA ASP A 98 1.19 -21.11 -12.87
C ASP A 98 1.88 -20.28 -11.75
N LYS A 99 3.10 -19.77 -11.98
CA LYS A 99 3.84 -19.00 -10.97
C LYS A 99 3.35 -17.55 -10.95
N LEU A 100 2.88 -17.07 -9.81
CA LEU A 100 2.52 -15.65 -9.63
C LEU A 100 3.78 -14.78 -9.78
N VAL A 101 3.77 -13.86 -10.75
CA VAL A 101 4.90 -12.95 -11.03
C VAL A 101 4.61 -11.51 -10.65
N TRP A 102 3.34 -11.13 -10.55
CA TRP A 102 2.91 -9.80 -10.13
C TRP A 102 1.47 -9.83 -9.63
N SER A 103 1.15 -8.97 -8.67
CA SER A 103 -0.20 -8.76 -8.16
C SER A 103 -0.49 -7.29 -7.89
N GLY A 104 -1.70 -6.85 -8.18
CA GLY A 104 -2.21 -5.50 -7.92
C GLY A 104 -3.57 -5.53 -7.24
N TRP A 105 -3.81 -4.59 -6.34
CA TRP A 105 -5.03 -4.50 -5.54
C TRP A 105 -5.57 -3.09 -5.62
N PHE A 106 -6.81 -2.95 -6.08
CA PHE A 106 -7.57 -1.72 -5.98
C PHE A 106 -8.52 -1.81 -4.80
N CYS A 107 -8.57 -0.81 -3.95
CA CYS A 107 -9.50 -0.75 -2.83
C CYS A 107 -9.98 0.69 -2.55
N SER A 108 -11.09 0.75 -1.83
CA SER A 108 -11.71 1.94 -1.27
C SER A 108 -12.19 1.52 0.10
N VAL A 109 -11.33 1.58 1.12
CA VAL A 109 -11.69 1.17 2.47
C VAL A 109 -12.05 2.42 3.26
N PHE A 110 -13.31 2.56 3.66
CA PHE A 110 -13.91 3.76 4.23
C PHE A 110 -13.71 5.00 3.33
N GLY A 111 -13.94 4.84 2.02
CA GLY A 111 -13.76 5.91 1.04
C GLY A 111 -15.03 6.73 0.77
N ASP A 112 -15.96 6.75 1.73
CA ASP A 112 -17.34 7.20 1.56
C ASP A 112 -17.43 8.64 1.02
N ASP A 113 -16.58 9.55 1.51
CA ASP A 113 -16.54 10.97 1.12
C ASP A 113 -16.34 11.20 -0.40
N LEU A 114 -15.57 10.32 -1.05
CA LEU A 114 -15.41 10.36 -2.50
C LEU A 114 -16.53 9.62 -3.22
N SER A 115 -17.01 8.51 -2.66
CA SER A 115 -18.05 7.70 -3.29
C SER A 115 -19.37 8.46 -3.44
N GLU A 116 -19.73 9.33 -2.49
CA GLU A 116 -20.97 10.12 -2.56
C GLU A 116 -20.98 11.16 -3.69
N ASN A 117 -19.80 11.62 -4.12
CA ASN A 117 -19.64 12.69 -5.10
C ASN A 117 -19.33 12.18 -6.52
N VAL A 118 -19.25 10.86 -6.70
CA VAL A 118 -18.85 10.23 -7.97
C VAL A 118 -20.08 9.93 -8.84
N PRO A 119 -20.13 10.36 -10.11
CA PRO A 119 -21.26 10.08 -11.00
C PRO A 119 -21.45 8.58 -11.26
N GLU A 120 -22.69 8.15 -11.56
CA GLU A 120 -23.08 6.72 -11.70
C GLU A 120 -22.21 5.89 -12.66
N HIS A 121 -21.55 6.51 -13.64
CA HIS A 121 -20.73 5.82 -14.63
C HIS A 121 -19.29 5.56 -14.17
N PHE A 122 -18.91 6.04 -12.99
CA PHE A 122 -17.56 5.90 -12.47
C PHE A 122 -17.53 4.93 -11.30
N THR A 123 -16.47 4.12 -11.24
CA THR A 123 -16.18 3.27 -10.07
C THR A 123 -15.05 3.89 -9.27
N CYS A 124 -15.30 4.22 -8.00
CA CYS A 124 -14.29 4.76 -7.10
C CYS A 124 -13.48 3.62 -6.44
N LEU A 125 -12.20 3.53 -6.77
CA LEU A 125 -11.22 2.63 -6.15
C LEU A 125 -9.88 3.38 -6.05
N PRO A 126 -9.77 4.35 -5.12
CA PRO A 126 -8.73 5.37 -5.16
C PRO A 126 -7.35 4.86 -4.79
N LEU A 127 -7.25 3.76 -4.02
CA LEU A 127 -5.98 3.19 -3.61
C LEU A 127 -5.62 1.99 -4.48
N PHE A 128 -4.43 2.00 -5.07
CA PHE A 128 -3.86 0.88 -5.80
C PHE A 128 -2.52 0.44 -5.22
N LEU A 129 -2.42 -0.82 -4.80
CA LEU A 129 -1.22 -1.44 -4.26
C LEU A 129 -0.66 -2.44 -5.27
N THR A 130 0.64 -2.40 -5.52
CA THR A 130 1.30 -3.35 -6.45
C THR A 130 2.47 -4.08 -5.81
N HIS A 131 2.65 -5.34 -6.18
CA HIS A 131 3.77 -6.17 -5.78
C HIS A 131 4.26 -6.97 -6.98
N GLY A 132 5.52 -6.78 -7.36
CA GLY A 132 6.15 -7.42 -8.52
C GLY A 132 7.00 -6.44 -9.32
N ALA A 133 7.39 -6.81 -10.54
CA ALA A 133 8.22 -5.98 -11.39
C ALA A 133 7.49 -4.72 -11.91
N GLU A 134 8.16 -3.57 -11.89
CA GLU A 134 7.61 -2.27 -12.32
C GLU A 134 7.19 -2.24 -13.79
N SER A 135 7.81 -3.07 -14.64
CA SER A 135 7.42 -3.23 -16.03
C SER A 135 5.99 -3.75 -16.18
N TYR A 136 5.58 -4.70 -15.32
CA TYR A 136 4.19 -5.17 -15.29
C TYR A 136 3.25 -4.14 -14.69
N THR A 137 3.67 -3.42 -13.63
CA THR A 137 2.89 -2.30 -13.07
C THR A 137 2.59 -1.26 -14.15
N SER A 138 3.59 -0.88 -14.94
CA SER A 138 3.47 0.09 -16.04
C SER A 138 2.52 -0.40 -17.14
N LEU A 139 2.59 -1.68 -17.53
CA LEU A 139 1.70 -2.27 -18.53
C LEU A 139 0.25 -2.32 -18.05
N VAL A 140 0.02 -2.79 -16.82
CA VAL A 140 -1.31 -2.87 -16.21
C VAL A 140 -1.89 -1.46 -16.07
N GLY A 141 -1.13 -0.52 -15.50
CA GLY A 141 -1.51 0.88 -15.39
C GLY A 141 -1.90 1.47 -16.74
N SER A 142 -1.03 1.37 -17.76
CA SER A 142 -1.33 1.88 -19.11
C SER A 142 -2.61 1.28 -19.69
N TRP A 143 -2.87 -0.01 -19.48
CA TRP A 143 -4.09 -0.64 -19.96
C TRP A 143 -5.33 -0.09 -19.25
N PHE A 144 -5.30 0.05 -17.92
CA PHE A 144 -6.41 0.63 -17.17
C PHE A 144 -6.69 2.07 -17.59
N GLN A 145 -5.65 2.91 -17.71
CA GLN A 145 -5.80 4.30 -18.16
C GLN A 145 -6.44 4.40 -19.55
N LYS A 146 -5.99 3.56 -20.51
CA LYS A 146 -6.56 3.54 -21.88
C LYS A 146 -7.98 2.98 -21.94
N THR A 147 -8.34 2.07 -21.03
CA THR A 147 -9.61 1.33 -21.08
C THR A 147 -10.72 2.04 -20.30
N PHE A 148 -10.37 2.73 -19.21
CA PHE A 148 -11.33 3.30 -18.27
C PHE A 148 -11.10 4.80 -18.00
N ASP A 149 -10.31 5.47 -18.83
CA ASP A 149 -10.05 6.92 -18.75
C ASP A 149 -9.73 7.40 -17.33
N CYS A 150 -8.82 6.67 -16.67
CA CYS A 150 -8.33 6.99 -15.33
C CYS A 150 -6.85 7.38 -15.35
N CYS A 151 -6.37 7.90 -14.23
CA CYS A 151 -4.97 8.27 -14.03
C CYS A 151 -4.40 7.58 -12.79
N PHE A 152 -3.15 7.14 -12.87
CA PHE A 152 -2.39 6.59 -11.74
C PHE A 152 -1.29 7.57 -11.34
N ARG A 153 -1.16 7.86 -10.06
CA ARG A 153 -0.06 8.68 -9.52
C ARG A 153 0.60 7.96 -8.37
N ARG A 154 1.92 7.99 -8.31
CA ARG A 154 2.65 7.34 -7.21
C ARG A 154 2.34 8.05 -5.90
N LEU A 155 1.91 7.27 -4.90
CA LEU A 155 1.47 7.80 -3.61
C LEU A 155 2.68 7.97 -2.68
N ALA A 156 3.34 9.13 -2.77
CA ALA A 156 4.36 9.52 -1.79
C ALA A 156 3.74 9.84 -0.43
N ILE A 157 4.42 9.45 0.66
CA ILE A 157 3.96 9.63 2.03
C ILE A 157 4.79 10.72 2.68
N SER A 158 4.14 11.80 3.14
CA SER A 158 4.83 12.93 3.77
C SER A 158 5.39 12.55 5.15
N PRO A 159 6.41 13.27 5.66
CA PRO A 159 6.88 13.09 7.04
C PRO A 159 5.76 13.24 8.07
N LEU A 160 4.82 14.17 7.83
CA LEU A 160 3.63 14.36 8.65
C LEU A 160 2.79 13.07 8.70
N ASN A 161 2.47 12.49 7.54
CA ASN A 161 1.68 11.27 7.46
C ASN A 161 2.40 10.06 8.05
N LEU A 162 3.74 10.02 7.96
CA LEU A 162 4.55 9.01 8.63
C LEU A 162 4.48 9.14 10.17
N SER A 163 4.48 10.36 10.72
CA SER A 163 4.27 10.60 12.16
C SER A 163 2.89 10.11 12.61
N TRP A 164 1.86 10.41 11.83
CA TRP A 164 0.50 9.89 12.06
C TRP A 164 0.48 8.36 12.05
N MET A 165 1.10 7.73 11.05
CA MET A 165 1.18 6.27 10.94
C MET A 165 1.81 5.63 12.19
N VAL A 166 2.95 6.13 12.65
CA VAL A 166 3.60 5.53 13.83
C VAL A 166 2.78 5.74 15.10
N ALA A 167 2.15 6.90 15.29
CA ALA A 167 1.29 7.16 16.44
C ALA A 167 0.10 6.19 16.48
N MET A 168 -0.63 6.07 15.36
CA MET A 168 -1.74 5.13 15.21
C MET A 168 -1.33 3.67 15.46
N TRP A 169 -0.16 3.27 14.94
CA TRP A 169 0.28 1.88 15.04
C TRP A 169 0.93 1.56 16.39
N ALA A 170 1.50 2.54 17.09
CA ALA A 170 2.07 2.36 18.43
C ALA A 170 0.98 2.08 19.47
N GLY A 171 -0.22 2.63 19.30
CA GLY A 171 -1.36 2.37 20.19
C GLY A 171 -1.91 0.94 20.13
N CYS A 172 -1.56 0.18 19.09
CA CYS A 172 -2.09 -1.16 18.84
C CYS A 172 -1.62 -2.19 19.88
N LYS A 173 -2.56 -2.98 20.41
CA LYS A 173 -2.30 -4.06 21.39
C LYS A 173 -1.90 -5.34 20.66
N LEU A 174 -0.61 -5.66 20.68
CA LEU A 174 -0.08 -6.91 20.11
C LEU A 174 0.33 -7.88 21.23
N ASP A 175 0.10 -9.17 21.03
CA ASP A 175 0.59 -10.21 21.94
C ASP A 175 2.13 -10.32 21.88
N ARG A 176 2.72 -10.77 23.01
CA ARG A 176 4.09 -10.61 23.55
C ARG A 176 5.34 -10.93 22.68
N ALA A 177 5.34 -10.68 21.37
CA ALA A 177 6.54 -10.79 20.53
C ALA A 177 6.54 -9.74 19.40
N ALA A 178 6.27 -8.48 19.73
CA ALA A 178 6.26 -7.40 18.76
C ALA A 178 7.68 -6.97 18.37
N SER A 179 7.94 -6.80 17.06
CA SER A 179 9.15 -6.15 16.55
C SER A 179 9.23 -4.71 17.05
N ALA A 180 10.46 -4.21 17.25
CA ALA A 180 10.73 -2.83 17.67
C ALA A 180 10.01 -1.79 16.80
N VAL A 181 9.61 -0.67 17.42
CA VAL A 181 9.17 0.52 16.71
C VAL A 181 10.41 1.22 16.17
N GLU A 182 10.56 1.31 14.85
CA GLU A 182 11.71 1.90 14.18
C GLU A 182 11.29 3.16 13.42
N LEU A 183 11.99 4.27 13.69
CA LEU A 183 11.92 5.52 12.94
C LEU A 183 13.23 5.74 12.20
N VAL A 184 13.19 5.94 10.88
CA VAL A 184 14.38 6.21 10.07
C VAL A 184 14.32 7.63 9.54
N PHE A 185 15.38 8.39 9.80
CA PHE A 185 15.55 9.77 9.37
C PHE A 185 16.69 9.87 8.37
N SER A 186 16.48 10.61 7.29
CA SER A 186 17.53 10.90 6.32
C SER A 186 18.04 12.32 6.51
N VAL A 187 19.36 12.49 6.58
CA VAL A 187 20.00 13.79 6.78
C VAL A 187 20.08 14.54 5.44
N PRO A 188 19.43 15.71 5.30
CA PRO A 188 19.40 16.42 4.03
C PRO A 188 20.76 17.04 3.68
N ARG A 189 21.00 17.25 2.39
CA ARG A 189 22.12 18.05 1.83
C ARG A 189 23.53 17.46 2.08
N LEU A 190 23.65 16.15 2.19
CA LEU A 190 24.94 15.47 2.22
C LEU A 190 25.30 14.89 0.84
N ALA A 191 26.59 14.85 0.54
CA ALA A 191 27.12 14.23 -0.69
C ALA A 191 26.91 12.71 -0.71
N GLN A 192 26.79 12.10 0.47
CA GLN A 192 26.47 10.68 0.64
C GLN A 192 25.21 10.57 1.53
N PRO A 193 24.27 9.68 1.21
CA PRO A 193 23.08 9.49 2.04
C PRO A 193 23.49 8.97 3.41
N LEU A 194 23.09 9.70 4.45
CA LEU A 194 23.25 9.31 5.84
C LEU A 194 21.87 9.16 6.46
N ASP A 195 21.56 7.94 6.87
CA ASP A 195 20.31 7.62 7.55
C ASP A 195 20.58 7.30 9.02
N ILE A 196 19.71 7.81 9.89
CA ILE A 196 19.70 7.58 11.32
C ILE A 196 18.50 6.69 11.64
N SER A 197 18.74 5.48 12.14
CA SER A 197 17.68 4.60 12.65
C SER A 197 17.55 4.76 14.16
N TYR A 198 16.32 5.01 14.62
CA TYR A 198 15.95 5.07 16.02
C TYR A 198 14.96 3.96 16.32
N ALA A 199 15.43 2.91 17.00
CA ALA A 199 14.63 1.76 17.41
C ALA A 199 14.23 1.88 18.89
N ILE A 200 12.95 1.67 19.16
CA ILE A 200 12.31 1.80 20.47
C ILE A 200 11.60 0.49 20.79
N HIS A 201 11.68 0.04 22.04
CA HIS A 201 10.93 -1.13 22.46
C HIS A 201 9.41 -0.86 22.31
N PRO A 202 8.61 -1.81 21.78
CA PRO A 202 7.20 -1.55 21.49
C PRO A 202 6.38 -1.19 22.74
N GLU A 203 6.71 -1.79 23.87
CA GLU A 203 6.04 -1.50 25.15
C GLU A 203 6.32 -0.06 25.62
N ASP A 204 7.53 0.46 25.39
CA ASP A 204 7.88 1.84 25.77
C ASP A 204 7.21 2.85 24.84
N ALA A 205 7.21 2.58 23.53
CA ALA A 205 6.51 3.40 22.55
C ALA A 205 5.00 3.44 22.83
N LYS A 206 4.42 2.28 23.18
CA LYS A 206 3.02 2.19 23.58
C LYS A 206 2.73 2.92 24.89
N ALA A 207 3.56 2.71 25.92
CA ALA A 207 3.39 3.40 27.21
C ALA A 207 3.46 4.92 27.03
N LEU A 208 4.39 5.42 26.20
CA LEU A 208 4.46 6.83 25.86
C LEU A 208 3.18 7.28 25.15
N TRP A 209 2.73 6.56 24.12
CA TRP A 209 1.49 6.90 23.41
C TRP A 209 0.28 6.95 24.35
N ASP A 210 0.13 5.94 25.22
CA ASP A 210 -0.98 5.84 26.17
C ASP A 210 -0.97 6.99 27.22
N THR A 211 0.17 7.66 27.44
CA THR A 211 0.24 8.87 28.28
C THR A 211 -0.13 10.16 27.56
N VAL A 212 0.00 10.18 26.23
CA VAL A 212 -0.27 11.35 25.39
C VAL A 212 -1.73 11.36 24.96
N GLN A 213 -2.28 10.20 24.60
CA GLN A 213 -3.66 10.06 24.17
C GLN A 213 -4.64 10.37 25.30
N LYS A 214 -5.49 11.39 25.10
CA LYS A 214 -6.49 11.81 26.09
C LYS A 214 -7.77 11.00 25.97
N THR A 215 -8.23 10.78 24.74
CA THR A 215 -9.49 10.09 24.43
C THR A 215 -9.20 8.85 23.59
N PRO A 216 -9.50 7.63 24.07
CA PRO A 216 -9.33 6.42 23.27
C PRO A 216 -10.18 6.47 22.00
N GLY A 217 -9.54 6.26 20.84
CA GLY A 217 -10.23 6.15 19.55
C GLY A 217 -10.29 7.45 18.75
N GLU A 218 -10.02 8.59 19.39
CA GLU A 218 -9.78 9.86 18.71
C GLU A 218 -8.28 10.14 18.76
N ILE A 219 -7.72 10.60 17.65
CA ILE A 219 -6.31 10.96 17.54
C ILE A 219 -6.26 12.36 16.94
N THR A 220 -5.68 13.31 17.66
CA THR A 220 -5.53 14.69 17.17
C THR A 220 -4.10 14.98 16.71
N GLN A 221 -3.94 16.01 15.87
CA GLN A 221 -2.62 16.45 15.43
C GLN A 221 -1.73 16.82 16.61
N GLU A 222 -2.28 17.48 17.62
CA GLU A 222 -1.54 17.90 18.82
C GLU A 222 -1.02 16.68 19.60
N GLU A 223 -1.80 15.60 19.70
CA GLU A 223 -1.36 14.36 20.35
C GLU A 223 -0.21 13.71 19.57
N VAL A 224 -0.29 13.66 18.24
CA VAL A 224 0.78 13.15 17.38
C VAL A 224 2.05 13.98 17.53
N ASP A 225 1.92 15.31 17.56
CA ASP A 225 3.06 16.23 17.72
C ASP A 225 3.73 16.06 19.08
N VAL A 226 2.95 16.00 20.17
CA VAL A 226 3.49 15.76 21.52
C VAL A 226 4.21 14.41 21.60
N PHE A 227 3.63 13.36 21.03
CA PHE A 227 4.26 12.05 20.98
C PHE A 227 5.62 12.07 20.26
N MET A 228 5.67 12.68 19.07
CA MET A 228 6.91 12.79 18.30
C MET A 228 7.94 13.68 19.00
N ASP A 229 7.52 14.79 19.61
CA ASP A 229 8.39 15.69 20.35
C ASP A 229 9.01 15.01 21.58
N CYS A 230 8.25 14.17 22.30
CA CYS A 230 8.79 13.35 23.38
C CYS A 230 9.89 12.40 22.88
N LEU A 231 9.68 11.75 21.72
CA LEU A 231 10.68 10.86 21.10
C LEU A 231 11.93 11.64 20.68
N TYR A 232 11.77 12.82 20.08
CA TYR A 232 12.88 13.68 19.67
C TYR A 232 13.66 14.21 20.88
N ALA A 233 12.97 14.64 21.93
CA ALA A 233 13.58 15.11 23.16
C ALA A 233 14.39 14.00 23.85
N HIS A 234 13.84 12.77 23.90
CA HIS A 234 14.55 11.60 24.42
C HIS A 234 15.82 11.33 23.61
N PHE A 235 15.71 11.25 22.27
CA PHE A 235 16.88 10.99 21.42
C PHE A 235 17.96 12.06 21.58
N HIS A 236 17.56 13.34 21.57
CA HIS A 236 18.50 14.44 21.76
C HIS A 236 19.16 14.41 23.15
N ARG A 237 18.41 14.06 24.22
CA ARG A 237 18.96 13.96 25.57
C ARG A 237 20.15 12.99 25.63
N HIS A 238 20.05 11.84 24.96
CA HIS A 238 21.05 10.78 24.98
C HIS A 238 22.16 10.95 23.94
N PHE A 239 21.82 11.35 22.72
CA PHE A 239 22.76 11.35 21.58
C PHE A 239 23.23 12.74 21.16
N LYS A 240 22.60 13.81 21.70
CA LYS A 240 22.89 15.21 21.32
C LYS A 240 22.69 15.51 19.83
N ILE A 241 21.79 14.76 19.19
CA ILE A 241 21.40 14.92 17.79
C ILE A 241 19.96 15.42 17.73
N HIS A 242 19.72 16.48 16.97
CA HIS A 242 18.37 17.01 16.72
C HIS A 242 17.74 16.29 15.53
N LEU A 243 16.94 15.25 15.78
CA LEU A 243 16.22 14.52 14.72
C LEU A 243 15.25 15.42 13.94
N SER A 244 14.73 16.48 14.56
CA SER A 244 13.89 17.49 13.90
C SER A 244 14.59 18.24 12.76
N ALA A 245 15.93 18.22 12.71
CA ALA A 245 16.71 18.77 11.60
C ALA A 245 16.88 17.77 10.42
N ALA A 246 16.50 16.51 10.61
CA ALA A 246 16.50 15.48 9.60
C ALA A 246 15.06 15.22 9.08
N LYS A 247 14.94 14.51 7.96
CA LYS A 247 13.64 14.17 7.38
C LYS A 247 13.24 12.76 7.79
N LEU A 248 12.09 12.59 8.43
CA LEU A 248 11.51 11.25 8.65
C LEU A 248 11.16 10.63 7.28
N VAL A 249 11.77 9.49 6.96
CA VAL A 249 11.61 8.80 5.67
C VAL A 249 10.96 7.43 5.79
N LYS A 250 11.02 6.79 6.96
CA LYS A 250 10.36 5.49 7.18
C LYS A 250 9.94 5.32 8.64
N VAL A 251 8.81 4.66 8.81
CA VAL A 251 8.34 4.16 10.10
C VAL A 251 8.07 2.67 9.99
N SER A 252 8.36 1.92 11.04
CA SER A 252 8.09 0.49 11.12
C SER A 252 7.61 0.14 12.52
N THR A 253 6.54 -0.63 12.61
CA THR A 253 6.05 -1.23 13.85
C THR A 253 5.77 -2.71 13.61
N ALA A 254 5.26 -3.42 14.60
CA ALA A 254 4.76 -4.78 14.42
C ALA A 254 3.45 -4.85 13.61
N VAL A 255 2.76 -3.72 13.38
CA VAL A 255 1.55 -3.64 12.57
C VAL A 255 1.87 -3.53 11.09
N ALA A 256 2.71 -2.55 10.74
CA ALA A 256 3.07 -2.24 9.37
C ALA A 256 4.39 -1.44 9.31
N SER A 257 4.96 -1.34 8.10
CA SER A 257 6.05 -0.43 7.79
C SER A 257 5.67 0.44 6.60
N ALA A 258 6.01 1.72 6.64
CA ALA A 258 5.81 2.66 5.54
C ALA A 258 7.07 3.49 5.28
N HIS A 259 7.37 3.72 4.01
CA HIS A 259 8.45 4.57 3.55
C HIS A 259 7.87 5.75 2.73
N CYS A 260 8.55 6.89 2.74
CA CYS A 260 8.07 8.13 2.13
C CYS A 260 7.90 8.06 0.61
N ASP A 261 8.52 7.06 -0.04
CA ASP A 261 8.41 6.80 -1.48
C ASP A 261 7.18 5.98 -1.87
N GLY A 262 6.29 5.70 -0.91
CA GLY A 262 5.06 4.95 -1.14
C GLY A 262 5.23 3.43 -1.06
N ILE A 263 6.32 2.93 -0.47
CA ILE A 263 6.45 1.49 -0.20
C ILE A 263 5.92 1.18 1.20
N VAL A 264 4.97 0.24 1.28
CA VAL A 264 4.41 -0.25 2.55
C VAL A 264 4.50 -1.76 2.69
N LYS A 265 4.59 -2.24 3.92
CA LYS A 265 4.43 -3.66 4.28
C LYS A 265 3.43 -3.78 5.39
N ILE A 266 2.45 -4.65 5.25
CA ILE A 266 1.45 -4.90 6.29
C ILE A 266 1.83 -6.21 6.97
N LEU A 267 1.99 -6.22 8.28
CA LEU A 267 2.58 -7.34 9.01
C LEU A 267 1.55 -8.11 9.84
N HIS A 268 0.46 -7.44 10.24
CA HIS A 268 -0.56 -8.01 11.12
C HIS A 268 -1.96 -7.91 10.51
N SER A 269 -2.66 -9.05 10.38
CA SER A 269 -3.98 -9.13 9.73
C SER A 269 -5.08 -8.38 10.45
N GLN A 270 -5.08 -8.40 11.79
CA GLN A 270 -6.11 -7.75 12.60
C GLN A 270 -6.23 -6.24 12.33
N TYR A 271 -5.12 -5.60 11.98
CA TYR A 271 -5.05 -4.16 11.74
C TYR A 271 -5.10 -3.78 10.26
N LEU A 272 -5.24 -4.78 9.37
CA LEU A 272 -5.30 -4.57 7.94
C LEU A 272 -6.36 -3.54 7.53
N PRO A 273 -7.62 -3.58 8.02
CA PRO A 273 -8.62 -2.58 7.65
C PRO A 273 -8.21 -1.16 8.03
N GLY A 274 -7.69 -0.95 9.25
CA GLY A 274 -7.27 0.37 9.72
C GLY A 274 -6.05 0.92 8.95
N VAL A 275 -5.11 0.05 8.57
CA VAL A 275 -4.00 0.45 7.68
C VAL A 275 -4.52 0.84 6.30
N LEU A 276 -5.42 0.05 5.71
CA LEU A 276 -5.99 0.34 4.39
C LEU A 276 -6.87 1.60 4.38
N MET A 277 -7.59 1.87 5.47
CA MET A 277 -8.36 3.11 5.66
C MET A 277 -7.47 4.33 5.53
N LEU A 278 -6.40 4.40 6.32
CA LEU A 278 -5.44 5.50 6.28
C LEU A 278 -4.81 5.67 4.89
N LEU A 279 -4.40 4.57 4.27
CA LEU A 279 -3.82 4.62 2.92
C LEU A 279 -4.85 5.08 1.87
N THR A 280 -6.13 4.75 2.07
CA THR A 280 -7.23 5.19 1.22
C THR A 280 -7.40 6.70 1.35
N GLU A 281 -7.52 7.25 2.56
CA GLU A 281 -7.56 8.70 2.80
C GLU A 281 -6.39 9.45 2.15
N LEU A 282 -5.17 8.90 2.27
CA LEU A 282 -4.00 9.46 1.60
C LEU A 282 -4.11 9.44 0.07
N ALA A 283 -4.64 8.36 -0.50
CA ALA A 283 -4.85 8.29 -1.95
C ALA A 283 -5.92 9.30 -2.41
N ILE A 284 -7.00 9.44 -1.63
CA ILE A 284 -8.12 10.36 -1.86
C ILE A 284 -7.63 11.82 -1.88
N SER A 285 -6.87 12.23 -0.87
CA SER A 285 -6.34 13.59 -0.76
C SER A 285 -5.37 13.99 -1.89
N GLN A 286 -4.83 13.03 -2.65
CA GLN A 286 -4.00 13.32 -3.83
C GLN A 286 -4.79 13.45 -5.14
N ILE A 287 -6.06 13.03 -5.13
CA ILE A 287 -6.95 13.12 -6.29
C ILE A 287 -7.68 14.47 -6.31
N GLN A 288 -8.03 14.99 -5.13
CA GLN A 288 -8.60 16.33 -4.91
C GLN A 288 -7.58 17.43 -5.25
#